data_AF-A0A935RLF8-F1
#
_entry.id   AF-A0A935RLF8-F1
#
_cell.length_a   1.000
_cell.length_b   1.000
_cell.length_c   1.000
_cell.angle_alpha   90.00
_cell.angle_beta   90.00
_cell.angle_gamma   90.00
#
_symmetry.space_group_name_H-M   'P 1'
#
loop_
_entity.id
_entity.type
_entity.pdbx_description
1 polymer ?
#
loop_
_entity_poly.entity_id
_entity_poly.type
_entity_poly.pdbx_seq_one_letter_code
_entity_poly.pdbx_strand_id
1 'polypeptide(L)'
;MTLPDIFAPFEKLVEIEILGEKRLVPENNSLLRCFQYLSMESISYGEFCWNGDCLNCQVWLQNGDKEKAVIACRTTVKPDMRIIRMSDEIDLAGE
;
A
#
# COMPACT_ATOMS: atom_id res chain seq x y z
N MET A 1 4.58 13.36 17.57
CA MET A 1 3.89 12.05 17.54
C MET A 1 4.91 11.03 17.09
N THR A 2 5.23 10.04 17.91
CA THR A 2 6.03 8.89 17.49
C THR A 2 5.16 8.04 16.58
N LEU A 3 5.67 7.65 15.41
CA LEU A 3 4.96 6.73 14.53
C LEU A 3 4.76 5.39 15.26
N PRO A 4 3.62 4.72 15.09
CA PRO A 4 3.40 3.40 15.68
C PRO A 4 4.49 2.41 15.24
N ASP A 5 4.90 1.51 16.15
CA ASP A 5 5.95 0.49 15.92
C ASP A 5 5.59 -0.58 14.87
N ILE A 6 4.46 -0.41 14.17
CA ILE A 6 3.97 -1.33 13.14
C ILE A 6 4.72 -1.20 11.80
N PHE A 7 5.39 -0.06 11.59
CA PHE A 7 6.15 0.22 10.38
C PHE A 7 7.58 -0.29 10.50
N ALA A 8 8.10 -0.85 9.42
CA ALA A 8 9.54 -1.07 9.30
C ALA A 8 10.27 0.29 9.37
N PRO A 9 11.47 0.36 9.98
CA PRO A 9 12.26 1.58 9.99
C PRO A 9 12.47 2.16 8.60
N PHE A 10 12.26 3.47 8.46
CA PHE A 10 12.41 4.20 7.22
C PHE A 10 13.04 5.57 7.48
N GLU A 11 13.85 6.06 6.54
CA GLU A 11 14.55 7.35 6.68
C GLU A 11 13.86 8.47 5.89
N LYS A 12 13.05 8.10 4.89
CA LYS A 12 12.33 9.03 4.02
C LYS A 12 11.03 8.43 3.52
N LEU A 13 10.20 9.31 2.96
CA LEU A 13 9.04 8.92 2.17
C LEU A 13 9.43 8.87 0.70
N VAL A 14 8.89 7.88 -0.02
CA VAL A 14 9.05 7.73 -1.48
C VAL A 14 7.72 8.05 -2.16
N GLU A 15 7.80 8.69 -3.33
CA GLU A 15 6.63 8.99 -4.14
C GLU A 15 6.20 7.73 -4.92
N ILE A 16 4.90 7.44 -4.84
CA ILE A 16 4.20 6.46 -5.68
C ILE A 16 2.92 7.10 -6.24
N GLU A 17 2.36 6.50 -7.29
CA GLU A 17 1.08 6.90 -7.85
C GLU A 17 0.01 5.85 -7.51
N ILE A 18 -1.11 6.28 -6.94
CA ILE A 18 -2.26 5.44 -6.63
C ILE A 18 -3.45 6.01 -7.39
N LEU A 19 -4.00 5.23 -8.33
CA LEU A 19 -5.18 5.61 -9.13
C LEU A 19 -5.04 6.99 -9.81
N GLY A 20 -3.84 7.32 -10.29
CA GLY A 20 -3.55 8.59 -10.97
C GLY A 20 -3.14 9.73 -10.04
N GLU A 21 -3.12 9.53 -8.73
CA GLU A 21 -2.76 10.57 -7.76
C GLU A 21 -1.45 10.22 -7.02
N LYS A 22 -0.56 11.20 -6.90
CA LYS A 22 0.73 11.02 -6.23
C LYS A 22 0.56 10.94 -4.71
N ARG A 23 1.31 10.06 -4.05
CA ARG A 23 1.35 9.90 -2.60
C ARG A 23 2.78 9.67 -2.12
N LEU A 24 3.07 10.18 -0.93
CA LEU A 24 4.31 9.92 -0.21
C LEU A 24 4.07 8.84 0.84
N VAL A 25 4.88 7.77 0.80
CA VAL A 25 4.73 6.61 1.69
C VAL A 25 6.08 6.16 2.23
N PRO A 26 6.14 5.55 3.43
CA PRO A 26 7.41 5.14 4.02
C PRO A 26 8.09 4.07 3.18
N GLU A 27 9.38 4.25 2.87
CA GLU A 27 10.17 3.22 2.20
C GLU A 27 10.34 1.97 3.10
N ASN A 28 10.89 0.89 2.55
CA ASN A 28 11.14 -0.40 3.23
C ASN A 28 9.89 -1.13 3.76
N ASN A 29 8.71 -0.57 3.57
CA ASN A 29 7.44 -1.13 4.03
C ASN A 29 6.71 -1.88 2.91
N SER A 30 5.82 -2.80 3.28
CA SER A 30 4.89 -3.41 2.33
C SER A 30 3.86 -2.39 1.85
N LEU A 31 3.31 -2.57 0.66
CA LEU A 31 2.27 -1.68 0.13
C LEU A 31 1.07 -1.60 1.07
N LEU A 32 0.68 -2.68 1.76
CA LEU A 32 -0.41 -2.61 2.73
C LEU A 32 -0.07 -1.76 3.97
N ARG A 33 1.19 -1.78 4.44
CA ARG A 33 1.65 -0.83 5.46
C ARG A 33 1.67 0.60 4.92
N CYS A 34 2.06 0.80 3.66
CA CYS A 34 1.97 2.12 3.03
C CYS A 34 0.52 2.62 2.96
N PHE A 35 -0.44 1.76 2.65
CA PHE A 35 -1.88 2.07 2.70
C PHE A 35 -2.34 2.42 4.10
N GLN A 36 -1.90 1.67 5.12
CA GLN A 36 -2.18 1.98 6.52
C GLN A 36 -1.56 3.30 6.99
N TYR A 37 -0.41 3.69 6.44
CA TYR A 37 0.16 5.01 6.69
C TYR A 37 -0.74 6.13 6.14
N LEU A 38 -1.36 5.91 4.98
CA LEU A 38 -2.26 6.87 4.34
C LEU A 38 -3.66 6.90 4.97
N SER A 39 -4.18 5.75 5.42
CA SER A 39 -5.46 5.64 6.14
C SER A 39 -5.35 4.59 7.24
N MET A 40 -5.00 5.06 8.45
CA MET A 40 -4.68 4.19 9.58
C MET A 40 -5.89 3.39 10.05
N GLU A 41 -7.04 4.02 10.21
CA GLU A 41 -8.24 3.38 10.75
C GLU A 41 -8.79 2.31 9.80
N SER A 42 -9.08 2.70 8.56
CA SER A 42 -9.62 1.82 7.51
C SER A 42 -8.78 0.55 7.34
N ILE A 43 -7.46 0.68 7.22
CA ILE A 43 -6.59 -0.48 6.97
C ILE A 43 -6.35 -1.30 8.24
N SER A 44 -6.39 -0.70 9.43
CA SER A 44 -6.21 -1.43 10.69
C SER A 44 -7.41 -2.32 11.03
N TYR A 45 -8.63 -1.86 10.70
CA TYR A 45 -9.87 -2.56 11.00
C TYR A 45 -10.49 -3.28 9.79
N GLY A 46 -9.87 -3.18 8.61
CA GLY A 46 -10.30 -3.89 7.41
C GLY A 46 -10.02 -5.40 7.44
N GLU A 47 -10.64 -6.13 6.51
CA GLU A 47 -10.58 -7.59 6.40
C GLU A 47 -9.26 -8.06 5.75
N PHE A 48 -8.12 -7.78 6.38
CA PHE A 48 -6.80 -8.17 5.88
C PHE A 48 -6.11 -9.20 6.76
N CYS A 49 -5.67 -10.30 6.14
CA CYS A 49 -4.94 -11.38 6.82
C CYS A 49 -3.47 -11.06 7.17
N TRP A 50 -2.87 -10.05 6.53
CA TRP A 50 -1.43 -9.69 6.61
C TRP A 50 -0.41 -10.79 6.26
N ASN A 51 -0.85 -12.01 5.94
CA ASN A 51 0.01 -13.16 5.67
C ASN A 51 0.04 -13.59 4.18
N GLY A 52 -0.89 -13.09 3.38
CA GLY A 52 -0.98 -13.35 1.94
C GLY A 52 -2.07 -14.34 1.52
N ASP A 53 -2.88 -14.83 2.45
CA ASP A 53 -3.85 -15.90 2.17
C ASP A 53 -5.18 -15.40 1.58
N CYS A 54 -5.72 -14.28 2.09
CA CYS A 54 -7.07 -13.83 1.73
C CYS A 54 -7.20 -13.12 0.37
N LEU A 55 -6.09 -12.60 -0.19
CA LEU A 55 -6.07 -11.73 -1.38
C LEU A 55 -6.88 -10.41 -1.31
N ASN A 56 -7.52 -10.09 -0.19
CA ASN A 56 -8.29 -8.84 -0.02
C ASN A 56 -7.46 -7.56 -0.24
N CYS A 57 -6.13 -7.64 -0.07
CA CYS A 57 -5.21 -6.55 -0.37
C CYS A 57 -4.56 -6.64 -1.77
N GLN A 58 -5.22 -7.27 -2.75
CA GLN A 58 -4.71 -7.36 -4.12
C GLN A 58 -4.73 -5.98 -4.80
N VAL A 59 -3.66 -5.68 -5.53
CA VAL A 59 -3.53 -4.48 -6.35
C VAL A 59 -2.86 -4.81 -7.68
N TRP A 60 -3.05 -3.95 -8.68
CA TRP A 60 -2.45 -4.08 -10.00
C TRP A 60 -1.46 -2.95 -10.22
N LEU A 61 -0.22 -3.33 -10.49
CA LEU A 61 0.86 -2.41 -10.81
C LEU A 61 0.97 -2.23 -12.33
N GLN A 62 1.18 -1.01 -12.78
CA GLN A 62 1.63 -0.75 -14.16
C GLN A 62 3.07 -1.26 -14.33
N ASN A 63 3.32 -2.01 -15.39
CA ASN A 63 4.63 -2.55 -15.73
C ASN A 63 4.85 -2.47 -17.25
N GLY A 64 5.43 -1.37 -17.73
CA GLY A 64 5.44 -1.04 -19.16
C GLY A 64 4.01 -0.92 -19.67
N ASP A 65 3.68 -1.61 -20.76
CA ASP A 65 2.32 -1.65 -21.32
C ASP A 65 1.42 -2.73 -20.69
N LYS A 66 1.90 -3.43 -19.65
CA LYS A 66 1.18 -4.53 -19.00
C LYS A 66 0.81 -4.20 -17.57
N GLU A 67 -0.16 -4.93 -17.06
CA GLU A 67 -0.52 -4.92 -15.64
C GLU A 67 0.05 -6.15 -14.94
N LYS A 68 0.45 -6.00 -13.68
CA LYS A 68 0.85 -7.11 -12.82
C LYS A 68 0.05 -7.08 -11.53
N ALA A 69 -0.76 -8.11 -11.30
CA ALA A 69 -1.41 -8.34 -10.02
C ALA A 69 -0.38 -8.75 -8.96
N VAL A 70 -0.45 -8.13 -7.78
CA VAL A 70 0.39 -8.44 -6.62
C VAL A 70 -0.44 -8.39 -5.33
N ILE A 71 0.08 -8.97 -4.26
CA ILE A 71 -0.53 -8.93 -2.93
C ILE A 71 0.16 -7.83 -2.12
N ALA A 72 -0.56 -6.78 -1.74
CA ALA A 72 0.03 -5.58 -1.15
C ALA A 72 0.76 -5.87 0.17
N CYS A 73 0.25 -6.78 1.02
CA CYS A 73 0.91 -7.13 2.28
C CYS A 73 2.24 -7.89 2.11
N ARG A 74 2.51 -8.42 0.91
CA ARG A 74 3.73 -9.17 0.58
C ARG A 74 4.64 -8.46 -0.42
N THR A 75 4.25 -7.26 -0.86
CA THR A 75 4.99 -6.49 -1.87
C THR A 75 5.60 -5.26 -1.22
N THR A 76 6.92 -5.17 -1.19
CA THR A 76 7.62 -3.97 -0.70
C THR A 76 7.49 -2.82 -1.70
N VAL A 77 7.21 -1.63 -1.19
CA VAL A 77 7.12 -0.42 -2.01
C VAL A 77 8.47 -0.09 -2.65
N LYS A 78 8.42 0.50 -3.86
CA LYS A 78 9.55 1.13 -4.52
C LYS A 78 9.14 2.50 -5.04
N PRO A 79 10.08 3.46 -5.15
CA PRO A 79 9.82 4.72 -5.83
C PRO A 79 9.23 4.50 -7.23
N ASP A 80 8.38 5.42 -7.66
CA ASP A 80 7.76 5.44 -9.00
C ASP A 80 6.85 4.24 -9.31
N MET A 81 6.48 3.44 -8.31
CA MET A 81 5.43 2.44 -8.46
C MET A 81 4.11 3.12 -8.80
N ARG A 82 3.37 2.54 -9.74
CA ARG A 82 2.05 3.02 -10.17
C ARG A 82 1.02 1.92 -9.95
N ILE A 83 0.12 2.13 -8.98
CA ILE A 83 -1.03 1.28 -8.71
C ILE A 83 -2.20 1.82 -9.53
N ILE A 84 -2.68 1.00 -10.47
CA ILE A 84 -3.70 1.41 -11.45
C ILE A 84 -5.08 0.82 -11.15
N ARG A 85 -5.14 -0.24 -10.34
CA ARG A 85 -6.38 -0.83 -9.81
C ARG A 85 -6.12 -1.42 -8.43
N MET A 86 -7.16 -1.50 -7.63
CA MET A 86 -7.13 -1.97 -6.25
C MET A 86 -8.35 -2.85 -5.96
N SER A 87 -8.24 -3.71 -4.94
CA SER A 87 -9.39 -4.42 -4.37
C SER A 87 -10.37 -3.44 -3.72
N ASP A 88 -11.66 -3.75 -3.79
CA ASP A 88 -12.74 -2.94 -3.18
C ASP A 88 -12.66 -2.88 -1.65
N GLU A 89 -11.97 -3.85 -1.03
CA GLU A 89 -11.71 -3.88 0.41
C GLU A 89 -10.72 -2.79 0.88
N ILE A 90 -9.97 -2.18 -0.05
CA ILE A 90 -8.99 -1.15 0.28
C ILE A 90 -9.63 0.23 0.16
N ASP A 91 -9.99 0.82 1.30
CA ASP A 91 -10.46 2.19 1.39
C ASP A 91 -9.34 3.13 1.87
N LEU A 92 -8.96 4.09 1.04
CA LEU A 92 -7.98 5.15 1.33
C LEU A 92 -8.61 6.54 1.45
N ALA A 93 -9.94 6.65 1.38
CA ALA A 93 -10.66 7.92 1.45
C ALA A 93 -10.92 8.38 2.89
N GLY A 94 -10.57 7.57 3.89
CA GLY A 94 -10.75 7.91 5.31
C GLY A 94 -9.60 8.76 5.88
N GLU A 95 -9.88 10.04 6.12
CA GLU A 95 -9.26 10.89 7.14
C GLU A 95 -10.05 10.81 8.45
#